data_AF-A0AAD5M205-F1
#
_entry.id   AF-A0AAD5M205-F1
#
_cell.length_a   1.000
_cell.length_b   1.000
_cell.length_c   1.000
_cell.angle_alpha   90.00
_cell.angle_beta   90.00
_cell.angle_gamma   90.00
#
_symmetry.space_group_name_H-M   'P 1'
#
loop_
_entity.id
_entity.type
_entity.pdbx_description
1 polymer ?
#
loop_
_entity_poly.entity_id
_entity_poly.type
_entity_poly.pdbx_seq_one_letter_code
_entity_poly.pdbx_strand_id
1 'polypeptide(L)'
;MKLRKAFRPPAKQDLRHDVDAIHPGYGFLSERSDFAKACLDTGITYIGPSPEVMARIGDKVAARQAAIEAGVQVIPGTATPITNAEEATVAEAFRRAFSEAQAAFGDGSLFVEKFVGRPRHIEVQLLGTNSKISSIETVASNRSLPRTQLDCWIFDN
;
A
#
# COMPACT_ATOMS: atom_id res chain seq x y z
N MET A 1 30.01 -19.71 -18.29
CA MET A 1 29.46 -18.33 -18.34
C MET A 1 28.28 -18.32 -19.33
N LYS A 2 27.05 -18.62 -18.87
CA LYS A 2 25.87 -18.65 -19.75
C LYS A 2 25.22 -17.27 -19.73
N LEU A 3 25.27 -16.61 -20.88
CA LEU A 3 24.75 -15.28 -21.16
C LEU A 3 23.24 -15.19 -20.89
N ARG A 4 22.89 -14.16 -20.12
CA ARG A 4 21.61 -13.44 -19.99
C ARG A 4 20.52 -13.91 -20.98
N LYS A 5 19.41 -14.45 -20.46
CA LYS A 5 18.12 -14.22 -21.11
C LYS A 5 17.92 -12.71 -21.09
N ALA A 6 18.10 -12.04 -22.22
CA ALA A 6 17.73 -10.64 -22.35
C ALA A 6 16.25 -10.54 -22.00
N PHE A 7 15.93 -9.72 -20.99
CA PHE A 7 14.56 -9.33 -20.73
C PHE A 7 14.00 -8.74 -22.03
N ARG A 8 13.03 -9.42 -22.63
CA ARG A 8 12.36 -8.95 -23.84
C ARG A 8 11.11 -8.21 -23.38
N PRO A 9 11.05 -6.87 -23.52
CA PRO A 9 9.87 -6.14 -23.12
C PRO A 9 8.65 -6.60 -23.96
N PRO A 10 7.43 -6.50 -23.42
CA PRO A 10 6.20 -6.75 -24.16
C PRO A 10 6.11 -5.88 -25.43
N ALA A 11 5.30 -6.30 -26.41
CA ALA A 11 5.09 -5.53 -27.63
C ALA A 11 4.44 -4.17 -27.29
N LYS A 12 5.12 -3.07 -27.60
CA LYS A 12 4.65 -1.71 -27.31
C LYS A 12 3.51 -1.30 -28.24
N GLN A 13 2.51 -0.61 -27.71
CA GLN A 13 1.56 0.15 -28.52
C GLN A 13 2.19 1.46 -29.02
N ASP A 14 1.60 2.07 -30.05
CA ASP A 14 2.13 3.25 -30.74
C ASP A 14 2.00 4.50 -29.85
N LEU A 15 2.98 4.69 -28.96
CA LEU A 15 3.08 5.82 -28.05
C LEU A 15 3.81 6.98 -28.74
N ARG A 16 3.42 8.22 -28.43
CA ARG A 16 4.03 9.44 -29.02
C ARG A 16 5.53 9.56 -28.80
N HIS A 17 6.07 8.83 -27.81
CA HIS A 17 7.50 8.77 -27.50
C HIS A 17 7.90 7.32 -27.22
N ASP A 18 9.12 6.95 -27.63
CA ASP A 18 9.69 5.62 -27.39
C ASP A 18 10.19 5.53 -25.94
N VAL A 19 9.27 5.17 -25.03
CA VAL A 19 9.55 4.96 -23.61
C VAL A 19 9.61 3.47 -23.30
N ASP A 20 10.64 3.01 -22.59
CA ASP A 20 10.81 1.60 -22.21
C ASP A 20 10.17 1.25 -20.86
N ALA A 21 10.18 2.20 -19.93
CA ALA A 21 9.74 1.99 -18.57
C ALA A 21 9.23 3.27 -17.91
N ILE A 22 8.35 3.11 -16.92
CA ILE A 22 7.86 4.19 -16.05
C ILE A 22 8.24 3.85 -14.62
N HIS A 23 8.93 4.78 -13.95
CA HIS A 23 9.12 4.77 -12.51
C HIS A 23 8.16 5.79 -11.89
N PRO A 24 7.20 5.38 -11.03
CA PRO A 24 6.15 6.28 -10.55
C PRO A 24 6.62 7.25 -9.46
N GLY A 25 7.79 7.01 -8.86
CA GLY A 25 8.27 7.83 -7.74
C GLY A 25 7.50 7.51 -6.46
N TYR A 26 7.14 8.53 -5.70
CA TYR A 26 6.32 8.44 -4.50
C TYR A 26 5.13 9.41 -4.61
N GLY A 27 4.02 9.08 -3.96
CA GLY A 27 2.78 9.87 -4.05
C GLY A 27 2.06 9.72 -5.39
N PHE A 28 0.95 10.44 -5.54
CA PHE A 28 0.15 10.49 -6.78
C PHE A 28 -0.31 9.11 -7.28
N LEU A 29 0.40 8.56 -8.26
CA LEU A 29 0.06 7.29 -8.93
C LEU A 29 0.91 6.11 -8.44
N SER A 30 1.85 6.33 -7.52
CA SER A 30 2.79 5.29 -7.07
C SER A 30 2.13 4.09 -6.40
N GLU A 31 0.91 4.28 -5.87
CA GLU A 31 0.16 3.25 -5.14
C GLU A 31 -1.08 2.77 -5.92
N ARG A 32 -1.26 3.26 -7.15
CA ARG A 32 -2.41 2.93 -7.99
C ARG A 32 -2.18 1.68 -8.83
N SER A 33 -2.86 0.59 -8.45
CA SER A 33 -2.79 -0.69 -9.15
C SER A 33 -3.29 -0.62 -10.59
N ASP A 34 -4.28 0.23 -10.86
CA ASP A 34 -4.82 0.47 -12.20
C ASP A 34 -3.82 1.18 -13.11
N PHE A 35 -3.02 2.11 -12.58
CA PHE A 35 -1.92 2.74 -13.31
C PHE A 35 -0.81 1.74 -13.67
N ALA A 36 -0.39 0.91 -12.71
CA ALA A 36 0.57 -0.16 -12.97
C ALA A 36 0.06 -1.12 -14.05
N LYS A 37 -1.24 -1.48 -13.99
CA LYS A 37 -1.88 -2.31 -15.00
C LYS A 37 -1.88 -1.66 -16.38
N ALA A 38 -2.24 -0.38 -16.47
CA ALA A 38 -2.24 0.37 -17.73
C ALA A 38 -0.84 0.43 -18.37
N CYS A 39 0.23 0.57 -17.57
CA CYS A 39 1.60 0.49 -18.07
C CYS A 39 1.89 -0.87 -18.73
N LEU A 40 1.53 -1.97 -18.05
CA LEU A 40 1.75 -3.32 -18.57
C LEU A 40 0.91 -3.62 -19.81
N ASP A 41 -0.37 -3.23 -19.81
CA ASP A 41 -1.31 -3.45 -20.91
C ASP A 41 -0.91 -2.68 -22.20
N THR A 42 -0.12 -1.61 -22.07
CA THR A 42 0.43 -0.81 -23.19
C THR A 42 1.83 -1.25 -23.64
N GLY A 43 2.43 -2.22 -22.94
CA GLY A 43 3.76 -2.73 -23.23
C GLY A 43 4.90 -1.91 -22.61
N ILE A 44 4.60 -0.99 -21.70
CA ILE A 44 5.61 -0.22 -20.94
C ILE A 44 5.98 -1.00 -19.68
N THR A 45 7.28 -1.12 -19.39
CA THR A 45 7.72 -1.74 -18.14
C THR A 45 7.37 -0.84 -16.95
N TYR A 46 6.54 -1.33 -16.04
CA TYR A 46 6.29 -0.65 -14.78
C TYR A 46 7.40 -0.98 -13.77
N ILE A 47 8.08 0.03 -13.23
CA ILE A 47 9.11 -0.15 -12.20
C ILE A 47 8.42 -0.12 -10.82
N GLY A 48 7.97 -1.30 -10.39
CA GLY A 48 7.30 -1.48 -9.11
C GLY A 48 6.76 -2.92 -8.96
N PRO A 49 5.98 -3.19 -7.90
CA PRO A 49 5.31 -4.48 -7.73
C PRO A 49 4.28 -4.73 -8.84
N SER A 50 3.80 -5.98 -8.96
CA SER A 50 2.71 -6.28 -9.89
C SER A 50 1.41 -5.57 -9.48
N PRO A 51 0.48 -5.29 -10.42
CA PRO A 51 -0.80 -4.67 -10.10
C PRO A 51 -1.59 -5.41 -9.03
N GLU A 52 -1.53 -6.74 -9.04
CA GLU A 52 -2.18 -7.61 -8.04
C GLU A 52 -1.58 -7.40 -6.64
N VAL A 53 -0.25 -7.37 -6.54
CA VAL A 53 0.44 -7.10 -5.27
C VAL A 53 0.10 -5.69 -4.80
N MET A 54 0.12 -4.69 -5.69
CA MET A 54 -0.23 -3.31 -5.36
C MET A 54 -1.66 -3.19 -4.83
N ALA A 55 -2.63 -3.85 -5.47
CA ALA A 55 -4.01 -3.86 -5.00
C ALA A 55 -4.13 -4.49 -3.61
N ARG A 56 -3.41 -5.59 -3.35
CA ARG A 56 -3.45 -6.29 -2.07
C ARG A 56 -2.81 -5.49 -0.93
N ILE A 57 -1.71 -4.76 -1.19
CA ILE A 57 -1.03 -3.98 -0.15
C ILE A 57 -1.70 -2.62 0.09
N GLY A 58 -2.38 -2.05 -0.92
CA GLY A 58 -3.13 -0.79 -0.78
C GLY A 58 -4.40 -0.94 0.04
N ASP A 59 -5.00 -2.14 0.05
CA ASP A 59 -6.09 -2.49 0.94
C ASP A 59 -5.54 -2.93 2.31
N LYS A 60 -5.77 -2.11 3.34
CA LYS A 60 -5.30 -2.40 4.70
C LYS A 60 -5.81 -3.71 5.29
N VAL A 61 -7.04 -4.10 4.97
CA VAL A 61 -7.64 -5.35 5.46
C VAL A 61 -6.98 -6.53 4.77
N ALA A 62 -6.85 -6.47 3.44
CA ALA A 62 -6.17 -7.51 2.67
C ALA A 62 -4.68 -7.62 3.05
N ALA A 63 -4.00 -6.49 3.29
CA ALA A 63 -2.62 -6.43 3.76
C ALA A 63 -2.47 -7.03 5.17
N ARG A 64 -3.38 -6.69 6.10
CA ARG A 64 -3.41 -7.26 7.45
C ARG A 64 -3.61 -8.77 7.40
N GLN A 65 -4.54 -9.24 6.57
CA GLN A 65 -4.80 -10.66 6.40
C GLN A 65 -3.58 -11.38 5.80
N ALA A 66 -2.90 -10.79 4.82
CA ALA A 66 -1.65 -11.31 4.28
C ALA A 66 -0.54 -11.40 5.35
N ALA A 67 -0.45 -10.42 6.25
CA ALA A 67 0.50 -10.43 7.35
C ALA A 67 0.20 -11.58 8.34
N ILE A 68 -1.06 -11.77 8.71
CA ILE A 68 -1.49 -12.89 9.56
C ILE A 68 -1.15 -14.24 8.92
N GLU A 69 -1.46 -14.41 7.63
CA GLU A 69 -1.14 -15.63 6.86
C GLU A 69 0.36 -15.92 6.80
N ALA A 70 1.18 -14.86 6.72
CA ALA A 70 2.63 -14.95 6.77
C ALA A 70 3.20 -15.17 8.19
N GLY A 71 2.36 -15.27 9.22
CA GLY A 71 2.76 -15.44 10.61
C GLY A 71 3.31 -14.16 11.26
N VAL A 72 3.08 -13.00 10.66
CA VAL A 72 3.47 -11.70 11.21
C VAL A 72 2.47 -11.30 12.29
N GLN A 73 2.99 -10.86 13.44
CA GLN A 73 2.14 -10.35 14.52
C GLN A 73 1.48 -9.04 14.12
N VAL A 74 0.15 -8.99 14.24
CA VAL A 74 -0.66 -7.79 13.95
C VAL A 74 -1.33 -7.28 15.22
N ILE A 75 -1.68 -6.00 15.22
CA ILE A 75 -2.45 -5.39 16.31
C ILE A 75 -3.88 -5.96 16.26
N PRO A 76 -4.50 -6.27 17.42
CA PRO A 76 -5.90 -6.64 17.48
C PRO A 76 -6.78 -5.51 16.93
N GLY A 77 -7.71 -5.85 16.05
CA GLY A 77 -8.64 -4.91 15.42
C GLY A 77 -9.90 -5.64 14.96
N THR A 78 -10.79 -4.93 14.28
CA THR A 78 -11.99 -5.53 13.69
C THR A 78 -11.62 -6.61 12.67
N ALA A 79 -12.50 -7.56 12.41
CA ALA A 79 -12.24 -8.59 11.39
C ALA A 79 -12.53 -8.08 9.97
N THR A 80 -13.48 -7.15 9.86
CA THR A 80 -13.97 -6.55 8.63
C THR A 80 -13.99 -5.02 8.75
N PRO A 81 -14.00 -4.29 7.63
CA PRO A 81 -14.32 -2.86 7.65
C PRO A 81 -15.68 -2.61 8.29
N ILE A 82 -15.79 -1.52 9.03
CA ILE A 82 -17.04 -0.99 9.54
C ILE A 82 -17.51 0.11 8.58
N THR A 83 -18.79 0.06 8.20
CA THR A 83 -19.40 1.02 7.27
C THR A 83 -20.54 1.83 7.88
N ASN A 84 -20.94 1.54 9.13
CA ASN A 84 -21.96 2.30 9.83
C ASN A 84 -21.49 2.75 11.23
N ALA A 85 -22.04 3.86 11.70
CA ALA A 85 -21.64 4.49 12.95
C ALA A 85 -22.18 3.76 14.19
N GLU A 86 -23.21 2.93 14.04
CA GLU A 86 -23.88 2.21 15.13
C GLU A 86 -23.04 1.02 15.64
N GLU A 87 -22.25 0.41 14.77
CA GLU A 87 -21.28 -0.63 15.13
C GLU A 87 -20.05 -0.09 15.88
N ALA A 88 -19.86 1.24 15.91
CA ALA A 88 -18.75 1.89 16.60
C ALA A 88 -19.19 2.54 17.92
N THR A 89 -18.53 2.21 19.03
CA THR A 89 -18.68 2.88 20.34
C THR A 89 -18.30 4.37 20.34
N VAL A 90 -17.85 4.90 19.19
CA VAL A 90 -17.37 6.26 18.92
C VAL A 90 -18.02 6.85 17.66
N ALA A 91 -19.36 6.83 17.62
CA ALA A 91 -20.17 7.22 16.45
C ALA A 91 -19.88 8.63 15.87
N GLU A 92 -19.45 9.60 16.67
CA GLU A 92 -19.09 10.94 16.18
C GLU A 92 -17.74 10.93 15.45
N ALA A 93 -16.71 10.33 16.06
CA ALA A 93 -15.39 10.19 15.44
C ALA A 93 -15.47 9.35 14.15
N PHE A 94 -16.27 8.28 14.16
CA PHE A 94 -16.52 7.46 12.99
C PHE A 94 -17.11 8.28 11.84
N ARG A 95 -18.17 9.06 12.08
CA ARG A 95 -18.82 9.87 11.04
C ARG A 95 -17.87 10.88 10.40
N ARG A 96 -17.01 11.50 11.20
CA ARG A 96 -16.00 12.44 10.68
C ARG A 96 -14.97 11.74 9.80
N ALA A 97 -14.35 10.67 10.31
CA ALA A 97 -13.36 9.91 9.55
C ALA A 97 -13.95 9.29 8.27
N PHE A 98 -15.19 8.80 8.31
CA PHE A 98 -15.88 8.26 7.14
C PHE A 98 -16.06 9.33 6.07
N SER A 99 -16.54 10.52 6.47
CA SER A 99 -16.77 11.63 5.54
C SER A 99 -15.46 12.12 4.91
N GLU A 100 -14.38 12.19 5.67
CA GLU A 100 -13.06 12.60 5.18
C GLU A 100 -12.49 11.55 4.21
N ALA A 101 -12.51 10.26 4.58
CA ALA A 101 -12.05 9.17 3.72
C ALA A 101 -12.85 9.08 2.41
N GLN A 102 -14.18 9.23 2.48
CA GLN A 102 -15.05 9.25 1.30
C GLN A 102 -14.73 10.41 0.36
N ALA A 103 -14.40 11.59 0.90
CA ALA A 103 -14.06 12.77 0.10
C ALA A 103 -12.66 12.69 -0.52
N ALA A 104 -11.68 12.15 0.22
CA ALA A 104 -10.28 12.06 -0.22
C ALA A 104 -10.03 10.89 -1.17
N PHE A 105 -10.58 9.70 -0.87
CA PHE A 105 -10.25 8.45 -1.59
C PHE A 105 -11.42 7.85 -2.35
N GLY A 106 -12.64 8.38 -2.19
CA GLY A 106 -13.84 7.81 -2.79
C GLY A 106 -14.38 6.56 -2.08
N ASP A 107 -13.79 6.18 -0.95
CA ASP A 107 -14.23 5.05 -0.10
C ASP A 107 -14.18 5.46 1.38
N GLY A 108 -15.35 5.48 2.02
CA GLY A 108 -15.49 5.81 3.44
C GLY A 108 -15.25 4.64 4.41
N SER A 109 -14.97 3.43 3.90
CA SER A 109 -14.82 2.24 4.74
C SER A 109 -13.70 2.39 5.77
N LEU A 110 -14.01 2.14 7.05
CA LEU A 110 -13.05 2.32 8.14
C LEU A 110 -12.68 1.00 8.81
N PHE A 111 -11.45 0.94 9.31
CA PHE A 111 -10.95 -0.16 10.13
C PHE A 111 -10.59 0.35 11.53
N VAL A 112 -10.91 -0.42 12.58
CA VAL A 112 -10.65 -0.03 13.97
C VAL A 112 -9.64 -0.99 14.59
N GLU A 113 -8.59 -0.43 15.20
CA GLU A 113 -7.54 -1.17 15.90
C GLU A 113 -7.40 -0.75 17.35
N LYS A 114 -6.83 -1.65 18.16
CA LYS A 114 -6.42 -1.34 19.52
C LYS A 114 -5.35 -0.25 19.52
N PHE A 115 -5.64 0.85 20.19
CA PHE A 115 -4.67 1.94 20.37
C PHE A 115 -3.44 1.50 21.19
N VAL A 116 -2.24 1.83 20.68
CA VAL A 116 -0.95 1.61 21.35
C VAL A 116 -0.42 2.97 21.80
N GLY A 117 -0.39 3.23 23.11
CA GLY A 117 -0.20 4.60 23.62
C GLY A 117 1.23 5.16 23.62
N ARG A 118 2.27 4.32 23.61
CA ARG A 118 3.68 4.76 23.51
C ARG A 118 4.42 3.93 22.45
N PRO A 119 3.97 3.96 21.18
CA PRO A 119 4.57 3.15 20.14
C PRO A 119 5.91 3.75 19.72
N ARG A 120 6.81 2.89 19.24
CA ARG A 120 7.89 3.31 18.34
C ARG A 120 7.51 2.86 16.94
N HIS A 121 7.56 3.76 15.97
CA HIS A 121 7.35 3.40 14.58
C HIS A 121 8.66 2.84 14.03
N ILE A 122 8.62 1.59 13.57
CA ILE A 122 9.74 0.89 12.93
C ILE A 122 9.27 0.41 11.56
N GLU A 123 9.97 0.81 10.52
CA GLU A 123 9.73 0.40 9.13
C GLU A 123 10.96 -0.35 8.58
N VAL A 124 10.73 -1.35 7.73
CA VAL A 124 11.78 -2.19 7.14
C VAL A 124 11.74 -2.03 5.62
N GLN A 125 12.87 -1.64 5.04
CA GLN A 125 13.00 -1.55 3.59
C GLN A 125 13.18 -2.94 2.98
N LEU A 126 12.29 -3.29 2.05
CA LEU A 126 12.36 -4.54 1.29
C LEU A 126 12.77 -4.27 -0.15
N LEU A 127 13.50 -5.22 -0.74
CA LEU A 127 13.81 -5.24 -2.17
C LEU A 127 13.56 -6.66 -2.73
N GLY A 128 12.88 -6.72 -3.86
CA GLY A 128 12.49 -7.98 -4.48
C GLY A 128 12.77 -8.00 -5.97
N THR A 129 13.04 -9.20 -6.48
CA THR A 129 13.10 -9.55 -7.90
C THR A 129 12.00 -10.56 -8.20
N ASN A 130 11.70 -10.78 -9.49
CA ASN A 130 10.70 -11.75 -9.94
C ASN A 130 10.95 -13.20 -9.48
N SER A 131 12.13 -13.52 -8.94
CA SER A 131 12.47 -14.89 -8.51
C SER A 131 12.90 -14.99 -7.05
N LYS A 132 13.20 -13.87 -6.38
CA LYS A 132 13.70 -13.82 -5.00
C LYS A 132 13.38 -12.49 -4.35
N ILE A 133 12.95 -12.53 -3.09
CA ILE A 133 12.88 -11.37 -2.21
C ILE A 133 14.09 -11.41 -1.28
N SER A 134 14.74 -10.26 -1.06
CA SER A 134 15.80 -10.10 -0.06
C SER A 134 15.48 -8.87 0.79
N SER A 135 15.39 -9.05 2.11
CA SER A 135 15.46 -7.91 3.02
C SER A 135 16.87 -7.34 2.98
N ILE A 136 16.99 -6.04 2.76
CA ILE A 136 18.23 -5.33 3.08
C ILE A 136 17.99 -4.74 4.46
N GLU A 137 18.72 -5.22 5.47
CA GLU A 137 18.73 -4.62 6.80
C GLU A 137 19.33 -3.20 6.70
N THR A 138 18.47 -2.25 6.38
CA THR A 138 18.78 -0.82 6.53
C THR A 138 18.29 -0.42 7.91
N VAL A 139 19.08 0.35 8.64
CA VAL A 139 18.78 0.87 9.98
C VAL A 139 17.35 1.41 10.00
N ALA A 140 16.50 0.83 10.84
CA ALA A 140 15.12 1.28 11.04
C ALA A 140 15.09 2.80 11.24
N SER A 141 14.27 3.49 10.46
CA SER A 141 13.96 4.89 10.71
C SER A 141 13.13 4.98 11.99
N ASN A 142 13.79 5.25 13.11
CA ASN A 142 13.13 5.37 14.41
C ASN A 142 12.50 6.77 14.53
N ARG A 143 11.21 6.88 14.23
CA ARG A 143 10.46 8.13 14.42
C ARG A 143 9.62 8.05 15.69
N SER A 144 9.88 8.97 16.63
CA SER A 144 8.97 9.24 17.74
C SER A 144 7.75 9.99 17.22
N LEU A 145 6.56 9.42 17.35
CA LEU A 145 5.33 10.09 16.95
C LEU A 145 4.95 11.16 17.99
N PRO A 146 4.57 12.39 17.58
CA PRO A 146 4.07 13.41 18.50
C PRO A 146 2.70 13.04 19.07
N ARG A 147 2.42 13.48 20.31
CA ARG A 147 1.18 13.19 21.07
C ARG A 147 -0.12 13.66 20.40
N THR A 148 -0.04 14.48 19.37
CA THR A 148 -1.18 15.06 18.64
C THR A 148 -1.52 14.34 17.34
N GLN A 149 -0.78 13.27 17.00
CA GLN A 149 -1.10 12.41 15.86
C GLN A 149 -2.20 11.41 16.26
N LEU A 150 -3.39 11.96 16.54
CA LEU A 150 -4.64 11.24 16.77
C LEU A 150 -5.25 10.91 15.40
N ASP A 151 -4.56 10.08 14.63
CA ASP A 151 -5.02 9.70 13.31
C ASP A 151 -5.89 8.45 13.46
N CYS A 152 -7.22 8.63 13.35
CA CYS A 152 -7.97 7.73 12.50
C CYS A 152 -7.17 7.64 11.20
N TRP A 153 -6.55 6.50 10.90
CA TRP A 153 -5.61 6.37 9.80
C TRP A 153 -6.32 6.59 8.45
N ILE A 154 -6.50 7.85 8.08
CA ILE A 154 -6.66 8.36 6.72
C ILE A 154 -5.23 8.29 6.14
N PHE A 155 -5.01 7.43 5.15
CA PHE A 155 -3.78 7.48 4.37
C PHE A 155 -3.88 8.70 3.46
N ASP A 156 -3.70 9.90 4.00
CA ASP A 156 -3.58 11.09 3.17
C ASP A 156 -2.30 10.98 2.31
N ASN A 157 -2.53 10.97 1.00
CA ASN A 157 -1.58 11.30 -0.04
C ASN A 157 -2.24 12.34 -0.95
#